data_AF-A0A966FB23-F1
#
_entry.id   AF-A0A966FB23-F1
#
_cell.length_a   1.000
_cell.length_b   1.000
_cell.length_c   1.000
_cell.angle_alpha   90.00
_cell.angle_beta   90.00
_cell.angle_gamma   90.00
#
_symmetry.space_group_name_H-M   'P 1'
#
loop_
_entity.id
_entity.type
_entity.pdbx_description
1 polymer ?
#
loop_
_entity_poly.entity_id
_entity_poly.type
_entity_poly.pdbx_seq_one_letter_code
_entity_poly.pdbx_strand_id
1 'polypeptide(L)'
;MTTMPGPIEQLLEATAAGHVYLTPADRRGRWRQAFGNAAERVPEPYGLFTDDEQKQFALGFPLRAGETWSEMRRDLGRLVEAELDYRRALATLSESSKATLVELRRAFTGHVAGMLENALIHDHGQRLPEILWLALSAEVAGMLGKAVATAAPDMTTTSLKALDEIRYTIANRITEAANRGEAEAFARIRRVEGAEPSPAAQSFAQSLREDLLPFAAESIGREGKELPAYLQGGLRLDAARFQQVVKTTTEQLQTLRERDPGFTQALALVDFESVDEPTTTWIYRRRILDLLAVWPHPAAPRLSDELRSLLSDLGARLRR
;
A
#
# COMPACT_ATOMS: atom_id res chain seq x y z
N MET A 1 -11.46 -7.52 -32.09
CA MET A 1 -11.78 -8.68 -31.22
C MET A 1 -11.87 -8.15 -29.80
N THR A 2 -13.08 -8.04 -29.27
CA THR A 2 -13.33 -7.59 -27.90
C THR A 2 -13.06 -8.79 -26.99
N THR A 3 -11.91 -8.80 -26.33
CA THR A 3 -11.62 -9.77 -25.27
C THR A 3 -12.62 -9.57 -24.14
N MET A 4 -13.46 -10.58 -23.89
CA MET A 4 -14.34 -10.61 -22.74
C MET A 4 -13.48 -10.43 -21.47
N PRO A 5 -13.85 -9.53 -20.54
CA PRO A 5 -13.11 -9.38 -19.29
C PRO A 5 -13.10 -10.71 -18.52
N GLY A 6 -11.95 -11.08 -17.96
CA GLY A 6 -11.83 -12.27 -17.13
C GLY A 6 -12.57 -12.14 -15.79
N PRO A 7 -12.59 -13.20 -14.97
CA PRO A 7 -13.32 -13.22 -13.70
C PRO A 7 -12.78 -12.21 -12.67
N ILE A 8 -11.50 -11.84 -12.76
CA ILE A 8 -10.89 -10.82 -11.89
C ILE A 8 -11.43 -9.44 -12.25
N GLU A 9 -11.43 -9.12 -13.54
CA GLU A 9 -11.86 -7.83 -14.09
C GLU A 9 -13.35 -7.60 -13.80
N GLN A 10 -14.17 -8.63 -13.99
CA GLN A 10 -15.60 -8.58 -13.68
C GLN A 10 -15.84 -8.35 -12.18
N LEU A 11 -15.03 -8.95 -11.28
CA LEU A 11 -15.21 -8.75 -9.84
C LEU A 11 -14.68 -7.39 -9.36
N LEU A 12 -13.59 -6.87 -9.92
CA LEU A 12 -13.10 -5.51 -9.66
C LEU A 12 -14.10 -4.45 -10.15
N GLU A 13 -14.79 -4.72 -11.25
CA GLU A 13 -15.91 -3.88 -11.72
C GLU A 13 -17.12 -3.97 -10.79
N ALA A 14 -17.46 -5.17 -10.28
CA ALA A 14 -18.57 -5.36 -9.35
C ALA A 14 -18.31 -4.77 -7.94
N THR A 15 -17.05 -4.72 -7.51
CA THR A 15 -16.61 -4.18 -6.20
C THR A 15 -16.25 -2.68 -6.24
N ALA A 16 -16.58 -1.99 -7.34
CA ALA A 16 -16.30 -0.56 -7.56
C ALA A 16 -16.77 0.38 -6.42
N ALA A 17 -17.61 -0.09 -5.50
CA ALA A 17 -17.92 0.56 -4.23
C ALA A 17 -16.68 0.93 -3.39
N GLY A 18 -15.54 0.22 -3.53
CA GLY A 18 -14.33 0.45 -2.71
C GLY A 18 -13.14 1.12 -3.41
N HIS A 19 -12.99 0.97 -4.73
CA HIS A 19 -11.74 1.28 -5.44
C HIS A 19 -11.80 2.59 -6.24
N VAL A 20 -11.72 3.73 -5.54
CA VAL A 20 -11.93 5.07 -6.13
C VAL A 20 -10.78 5.52 -7.04
N TYR A 21 -9.58 4.97 -6.86
CA TYR A 21 -8.40 5.37 -7.62
C TYR A 21 -8.08 4.45 -8.81
N LEU A 22 -8.83 3.35 -8.99
CA LEU A 22 -8.66 2.45 -10.13
C LEU A 22 -9.52 2.91 -11.31
N THR A 23 -8.86 3.26 -12.42
CA THR A 23 -9.51 3.51 -13.71
C THR A 23 -10.10 2.23 -14.29
N PRO A 24 -11.03 2.29 -15.27
CA PRO A 24 -11.47 1.11 -16.00
C PRO A 24 -10.31 0.29 -16.59
N ALA A 25 -9.27 0.94 -17.13
CA ALA A 25 -8.09 0.22 -17.58
C ALA A 25 -7.24 -0.36 -16.45
N ASP A 26 -7.16 0.31 -15.29
CA ASP A 26 -6.54 -0.27 -14.10
C ASP A 26 -7.30 -1.52 -13.66
N ARG A 27 -8.63 -1.50 -13.60
CA ARG A 27 -9.47 -2.69 -13.32
C ARG A 27 -9.24 -3.83 -14.29
N ARG A 28 -8.81 -3.53 -15.53
CA ARG A 28 -8.37 -4.51 -16.55
C ARG A 28 -6.89 -4.93 -16.42
N GLY A 29 -6.26 -4.70 -15.27
CA GLY A 29 -4.90 -5.16 -14.98
C GLY A 29 -3.79 -4.11 -15.13
N ARG A 30 -4.09 -2.87 -15.57
CA ARG A 30 -3.07 -1.81 -15.68
C ARG A 30 -2.48 -1.41 -14.32
N TRP A 31 -3.19 -1.68 -13.22
CA TRP A 31 -2.69 -1.46 -11.86
C TRP A 31 -1.33 -2.14 -11.61
N ARG A 32 -1.05 -3.28 -12.26
CA ARG A 32 0.24 -3.99 -12.13
C ARG A 32 1.42 -3.15 -12.58
N GLN A 33 1.23 -2.23 -13.53
CA GLN A 33 2.29 -1.33 -14.00
C GLN A 33 2.79 -0.40 -12.89
N ALA A 34 1.98 -0.15 -11.85
CA ALA A 34 2.42 0.63 -10.69
C ALA A 34 3.55 -0.04 -9.90
N PHE A 35 3.81 -1.34 -10.11
CA PHE A 35 4.91 -2.09 -9.51
C PHE A 35 6.20 -2.08 -10.36
N GLY A 36 6.22 -1.39 -11.50
CA GLY A 36 7.41 -1.26 -12.35
C GLY A 36 7.98 -2.61 -12.75
N ASN A 37 9.27 -2.83 -12.50
CA ASN A 37 9.96 -4.10 -12.81
C ASN A 37 9.42 -5.30 -12.02
N ALA A 38 8.73 -5.08 -10.89
CA ALA A 38 8.10 -6.14 -10.13
C ALA A 38 6.71 -6.53 -10.65
N ALA A 39 6.16 -5.80 -11.65
CA ALA A 39 4.83 -6.05 -12.21
C ALA A 39 4.62 -7.51 -12.64
N GLU A 40 5.65 -8.12 -13.22
CA GLU A 40 5.60 -9.53 -13.66
C GLU A 40 5.52 -10.51 -12.50
N ARG A 41 5.91 -10.12 -11.27
CA ARG A 41 5.89 -10.95 -10.07
C ARG A 41 4.62 -10.78 -9.24
N VAL A 42 3.85 -9.71 -9.48
CA VAL A 42 2.59 -9.47 -8.77
C VAL A 42 1.64 -10.64 -9.02
N PRO A 43 1.22 -11.40 -7.99
CA PRO A 43 0.37 -12.58 -8.19
C PRO A 43 -1.06 -12.16 -8.56
N GLU A 44 -1.72 -12.94 -9.41
CA GLU A 44 -3.12 -12.72 -9.75
C GLU A 44 -4.01 -13.32 -8.65
N PRO A 45 -4.95 -12.55 -8.07
CA PRO A 45 -5.84 -13.10 -7.05
C PRO A 45 -6.80 -14.13 -7.64
N TYR A 46 -7.06 -15.20 -6.89
CA TYR A 46 -8.01 -16.26 -7.23
C TYR A 46 -9.44 -15.85 -6.90
N GLY A 47 -10.40 -16.41 -7.64
CA GLY A 47 -11.81 -16.37 -7.25
C GLY A 47 -12.02 -17.20 -5.99
N LEU A 48 -12.50 -16.55 -4.93
CA LEU A 48 -12.92 -17.21 -3.69
C LEU A 48 -14.44 -17.41 -3.75
N PHE A 49 -14.85 -18.67 -3.72
CA PHE A 49 -16.23 -19.09 -3.85
C PHE A 49 -16.83 -19.45 -2.49
N THR A 50 -18.15 -19.35 -2.40
CA THR A 50 -18.93 -19.90 -1.28
C THR A 50 -18.87 -21.43 -1.27
N ASP A 51 -19.27 -22.06 -0.16
CA ASP A 51 -19.21 -23.52 0.02
C ASP A 51 -19.98 -24.32 -1.04
N ASP A 52 -20.98 -23.71 -1.67
CA ASP A 52 -21.75 -24.30 -2.77
C ASP A 52 -21.06 -24.19 -4.14
N GLU A 53 -19.91 -23.52 -4.21
CA GLU A 53 -19.14 -23.18 -5.41
C GLU A 53 -19.94 -22.44 -6.50
N GLN A 54 -21.17 -22.00 -6.20
CA GLN A 54 -22.06 -21.39 -7.18
C GLN A 54 -21.84 -19.89 -7.31
N LYS A 55 -21.33 -19.25 -6.25
CA LYS A 55 -21.12 -17.80 -6.21
C LYS A 55 -19.70 -17.45 -5.78
N GLN A 56 -18.99 -16.77 -6.65
CA GLN A 56 -17.75 -16.09 -6.26
C GLN A 56 -18.11 -14.94 -5.30
N PHE A 57 -17.60 -14.99 -4.08
CA PHE A 57 -17.83 -13.96 -3.06
C PHE A 57 -16.74 -12.87 -3.08
N ALA A 58 -15.48 -13.25 -3.32
CA ALA A 58 -14.35 -12.33 -3.28
C ALA A 58 -13.23 -12.74 -4.25
N LEU A 59 -12.26 -11.84 -4.42
CA LEU A 59 -10.94 -12.15 -4.98
C LEU A 59 -9.92 -12.19 -3.84
N GLY A 60 -9.00 -13.13 -3.89
CA GLY A 60 -7.94 -13.21 -2.90
C GLY A 60 -7.02 -14.42 -3.11
N PHE A 61 -6.25 -14.76 -2.09
CA PHE A 61 -5.37 -15.92 -2.12
C PHE A 61 -5.89 -16.94 -1.10
N PRO A 62 -6.14 -18.20 -1.49
CA PRO A 62 -6.57 -19.22 -0.56
C PRO A 62 -5.41 -19.58 0.37
N LEU A 63 -5.41 -18.97 1.54
CA LEU A 63 -4.39 -19.20 2.57
C LEU A 63 -4.99 -20.02 3.69
N ARG A 64 -4.51 -21.25 3.85
CA ARG A 64 -4.80 -22.05 5.03
C ARG A 64 -3.82 -21.65 6.13
N ALA A 65 -4.33 -21.04 7.19
CA ALA A 65 -3.54 -20.73 8.38
C ALA A 65 -3.04 -22.03 9.02
N GLY A 66 -1.73 -22.27 8.94
CA GLY A 66 -1.06 -23.32 9.69
C GLY A 66 -0.77 -22.88 11.14
N GLU A 67 -0.21 -23.81 11.92
CA GLU A 67 0.25 -23.55 13.29
C GLU A 67 1.32 -22.44 13.32
N THR A 68 2.35 -22.54 12.47
CA THR A 68 3.40 -21.52 12.34
C THR A 68 2.87 -20.13 11.99
N TRP A 69 1.83 -20.03 11.14
CA TRP A 69 1.18 -18.76 10.83
C TRP A 69 0.47 -18.17 12.06
N SER A 70 -0.21 -19.02 12.83
CA SER A 70 -0.91 -18.62 14.05
C SER A 70 0.06 -18.16 15.14
N GLU A 71 1.18 -18.86 15.32
CA GLU A 71 2.26 -18.47 16.22
C GLU A 71 2.89 -17.13 15.80
N MET A 72 3.22 -16.99 14.51
CA MET A 72 3.73 -15.73 13.96
C MET A 72 2.77 -14.58 14.23
N ARG A 73 1.46 -14.75 14.00
CA ARG A 73 0.45 -13.72 14.28
C ARG A 73 0.39 -13.34 15.75
N ARG A 74 0.47 -14.32 16.65
CA ARG A 74 0.48 -14.07 18.10
C ARG A 74 1.72 -13.29 18.52
N ASP A 75 2.88 -13.61 17.97
CA ASP A 75 4.13 -12.92 18.28
C ASP A 75 4.21 -11.55 17.61
N LEU A 76 3.64 -11.40 16.40
CA LEU A 76 3.47 -10.12 15.73
C LEU A 76 2.56 -9.18 16.54
N GLY A 77 1.44 -9.67 17.06
CA GLY A 77 0.56 -8.88 17.93
C GLY A 77 1.29 -8.37 19.17
N ARG A 78 2.00 -9.27 19.87
CA ARG A 78 2.84 -8.91 21.02
C ARG A 78 3.95 -7.92 20.65
N LEU A 79 4.56 -8.08 19.47
CA LEU A 79 5.58 -7.16 18.97
C LEU A 79 4.98 -5.77 18.70
N VAL A 80 3.84 -5.69 18.02
CA VAL A 80 3.15 -4.42 17.73
C VAL A 80 2.80 -3.68 19.02
N GLU A 81 2.22 -4.38 20.00
CA GLU A 81 1.87 -3.82 21.31
C GLU A 81 3.12 -3.30 22.05
N ALA A 82 4.16 -4.13 22.15
CA ALA A 82 5.40 -3.73 22.81
C ALA A 82 6.06 -2.53 22.10
N GLU A 83 6.06 -2.51 20.76
CA GLU A 83 6.60 -1.41 19.96
C GLU A 83 5.82 -0.11 20.16
N LEU A 84 4.49 -0.21 20.31
CA LEU A 84 3.60 0.91 20.61
C LEU A 84 3.87 1.46 22.00
N ASP A 85 3.89 0.60 23.02
CA ASP A 85 4.15 1.00 24.41
C ASP A 85 5.52 1.65 24.57
N TYR A 86 6.55 1.06 23.96
CA TYR A 86 7.90 1.62 23.96
C TYR A 86 7.95 3.02 23.34
N ARG A 87 7.30 3.22 22.20
CA ARG A 87 7.28 4.53 21.53
C ARG A 87 6.43 5.55 22.26
N ARG A 88 5.32 5.14 22.87
CA ARG A 88 4.52 6.01 23.75
C ARG A 88 5.36 6.46 24.93
N ALA A 89 6.06 5.53 25.60
CA ALA A 89 6.95 5.86 26.71
C ALA A 89 8.07 6.82 26.29
N LEU A 90 8.67 6.64 25.11
CA LEU A 90 9.64 7.61 24.57
C LEU A 90 9.03 9.00 24.35
N ALA A 91 7.81 9.07 23.80
CA ALA A 91 7.12 10.33 23.57
C ALA A 91 6.75 11.05 24.88
N THR A 92 6.50 10.29 25.97
CA THR A 92 6.19 10.81 27.30
C THR A 92 7.40 10.90 28.23
N LEU A 93 8.63 10.71 27.71
CA LEU A 93 9.88 10.72 28.47
C LEU A 93 9.88 9.77 29.70
N SER A 94 9.19 8.65 29.57
CA SER A 94 9.07 7.62 30.60
C SER A 94 10.14 6.53 30.43
N GLU A 95 10.56 5.91 31.53
CA GLU A 95 11.54 4.83 31.51
C GLU A 95 11.00 3.62 30.74
N SER A 96 11.77 3.11 29.79
CA SER A 96 11.35 1.98 28.96
C SER A 96 12.53 1.09 28.58
N SER A 97 12.35 -0.22 28.72
CA SER A 97 13.36 -1.23 28.38
C SER A 97 13.18 -1.73 26.94
N LYS A 98 14.29 -1.88 26.22
CA LYS A 98 14.31 -2.48 24.87
C LYS A 98 14.40 -4.01 24.87
N ALA A 99 14.64 -4.65 26.02
CA ALA A 99 14.94 -6.09 26.07
C ALA A 99 13.83 -6.93 25.44
N THR A 100 12.57 -6.69 25.84
CA THR A 100 11.40 -7.39 25.30
C THR A 100 11.24 -7.20 23.79
N LEU A 101 11.52 -5.99 23.27
CA LEU A 101 11.45 -5.71 21.84
C LEU A 101 12.47 -6.49 21.04
N VAL A 102 13.69 -6.62 21.54
CA VAL A 102 14.76 -7.34 20.85
C VAL A 102 14.39 -8.81 20.70
N GLU A 103 13.87 -9.44 21.76
CA GLU A 103 13.43 -10.83 21.73
C GLU A 103 12.23 -11.05 20.79
N LEU A 104 11.20 -10.20 20.88
CA LEU A 104 10.02 -10.30 20.00
C LEU A 104 10.37 -10.07 18.53
N ARG A 105 11.25 -9.11 18.22
CA ARG A 105 11.75 -8.90 16.85
C ARG A 105 12.53 -10.09 16.33
N ARG A 106 13.35 -10.73 17.19
CA ARG A 106 14.10 -11.93 16.82
C ARG A 106 13.18 -13.10 16.54
N ALA A 107 12.19 -13.34 17.39
CA ALA A 107 11.17 -14.38 17.19
C ALA A 107 10.40 -14.16 15.87
N PHE A 108 9.88 -12.95 15.65
CA PHE A 108 9.20 -12.58 14.41
C PHE A 108 10.10 -12.77 13.17
N THR A 109 11.37 -12.33 13.23
CA THR A 109 12.34 -12.53 12.15
C THR A 109 12.52 -14.02 11.83
N GLY A 110 12.62 -14.86 12.86
CA GLY A 110 12.76 -16.32 12.71
C GLY A 110 11.53 -16.97 12.07
N HIS A 111 10.33 -16.56 12.46
CA HIS A 111 9.07 -17.00 11.83
C HIS A 111 9.03 -16.63 10.35
N VAL A 112 9.31 -15.37 10.02
CA VAL A 112 9.34 -14.90 8.62
C VAL A 112 10.37 -15.67 7.81
N ALA A 113 11.57 -15.90 8.35
CA ALA A 113 12.61 -16.68 7.69
C ALA A 113 12.14 -18.11 7.38
N GLY A 114 11.55 -18.82 8.36
CA GLY A 114 11.06 -20.19 8.15
C GLY A 114 9.92 -20.28 7.15
N MET A 115 8.97 -19.35 7.19
CA MET A 115 7.86 -19.33 6.22
C MET A 115 8.31 -18.98 4.81
N LEU A 116 9.24 -18.01 4.65
CA LEU A 116 9.79 -17.66 3.34
C LEU A 116 10.66 -18.77 2.77
N GLU A 117 11.47 -19.43 3.61
CA GLU A 117 12.26 -20.59 3.23
C GLU A 117 11.34 -21.69 2.66
N ASN A 118 10.27 -22.03 3.38
CA ASN A 118 9.26 -22.98 2.93
C ASN A 118 8.57 -22.53 1.62
N ALA A 119 8.18 -21.26 1.53
CA ALA A 119 7.52 -20.71 0.34
C ALA A 119 8.45 -20.74 -0.89
N LEU A 120 9.75 -20.48 -0.72
CA LEU A 120 10.74 -20.50 -1.79
C LEU A 120 11.03 -21.91 -2.29
N ILE A 121 11.18 -22.88 -1.38
CA ILE A 121 11.43 -24.30 -1.72
C ILE A 121 10.24 -24.91 -2.46
N HIS A 122 9.02 -24.53 -2.08
CA HIS A 122 7.78 -25.11 -2.61
C HIS A 122 7.05 -24.23 -3.63
N ASP A 123 7.69 -23.16 -4.12
CA ASP A 123 7.03 -22.17 -4.98
C ASP A 123 6.45 -22.78 -6.25
N HIS A 124 7.21 -23.66 -6.93
CA HIS A 124 6.82 -24.31 -8.19
C HIS A 124 6.17 -23.37 -9.23
N GLY A 125 6.54 -22.08 -9.25
CA GLY A 125 5.99 -21.05 -10.15
C GLY A 125 4.67 -20.42 -9.69
N GLN A 126 4.19 -20.73 -8.48
CA GLN A 126 2.93 -20.24 -7.93
C GLN A 126 3.05 -18.87 -7.24
N ARG A 127 4.26 -18.32 -7.11
CA ARG A 127 4.55 -17.02 -6.49
C ARG A 127 4.15 -16.99 -5.00
N LEU A 128 4.37 -18.09 -4.30
CA LEU A 128 4.12 -18.24 -2.87
C LEU A 128 4.87 -17.20 -2.02
N PRO A 129 6.14 -16.82 -2.32
CA PRO A 129 6.82 -15.74 -1.59
C PRO A 129 6.07 -14.41 -1.72
N GLU A 130 5.58 -14.08 -2.92
CA GLU A 130 4.82 -12.86 -3.16
C GLU A 130 3.47 -12.86 -2.45
N ILE A 131 2.76 -13.99 -2.49
CA ILE A 131 1.51 -14.17 -1.75
C ILE A 131 1.75 -14.04 -0.24
N LEU A 132 2.83 -14.61 0.28
CA LEU A 132 3.20 -14.50 1.69
C LEU A 132 3.49 -13.04 2.09
N TRP A 133 4.17 -12.28 1.23
CA TRP A 133 4.42 -10.85 1.48
C TRP A 133 3.13 -10.03 1.51
N LEU A 134 2.18 -10.29 0.61
CA LEU A 134 0.87 -9.65 0.62
C LEU A 134 0.06 -10.00 1.88
N ALA A 135 0.09 -11.27 2.29
CA ALA A 135 -0.56 -11.72 3.51
C ALA A 135 0.06 -11.05 4.75
N LEU A 136 1.39 -10.96 4.78
CA LEU A 136 2.12 -10.33 5.87
C LEU A 136 1.80 -8.83 5.95
N SER A 137 1.80 -8.10 4.83
CA SER A 137 1.46 -6.68 4.85
C SER A 137 0.04 -6.44 5.37
N ALA A 138 -0.92 -7.26 4.94
CA ALA A 138 -2.31 -7.17 5.42
C ALA A 138 -2.43 -7.45 6.93
N GLU A 139 -1.76 -8.49 7.45
CA GLU A 139 -1.76 -8.80 8.89
C GLU A 139 -1.11 -7.68 9.72
N VAL A 140 0.03 -7.14 9.26
CA VAL A 140 0.70 -6.03 9.94
C VAL A 140 -0.21 -4.80 9.98
N ALA A 141 -0.81 -4.44 8.85
CA ALA A 141 -1.72 -3.30 8.76
C ALA A 141 -2.94 -3.46 9.68
N GLY A 142 -3.55 -4.64 9.71
CA GLY A 142 -4.70 -4.94 10.56
C GLY A 142 -4.37 -4.92 12.05
N MET A 143 -3.24 -5.52 12.47
CA MET A 143 -2.81 -5.50 13.87
C MET A 143 -2.41 -4.11 14.34
N LEU A 144 -1.66 -3.39 13.51
CA LEU A 144 -1.24 -2.02 13.81
C LEU A 144 -2.43 -1.08 13.88
N GLY A 145 -3.39 -1.20 12.96
CA GLY A 145 -4.64 -0.44 12.97
C GLY A 145 -5.41 -0.63 14.27
N LYS A 146 -5.56 -1.88 14.73
CA LYS A 146 -6.21 -2.21 16.02
C LYS A 146 -5.46 -1.62 17.21
N ALA A 147 -4.14 -1.82 17.28
CA ALA A 147 -3.33 -1.33 18.39
C ALA A 147 -3.36 0.21 18.50
N VAL A 148 -3.26 0.90 17.37
CA VAL A 148 -3.36 2.36 17.30
C VAL A 148 -4.75 2.85 17.71
N ALA A 149 -5.82 2.19 17.23
CA ALA A 149 -7.19 2.54 17.61
C ALA A 149 -7.44 2.37 19.12
N THR A 150 -6.88 1.34 19.74
CA THR A 150 -6.95 1.12 21.19
C THR A 150 -6.19 2.19 21.98
N ALA A 151 -5.07 2.71 21.46
CA ALA A 151 -4.28 3.74 22.15
C ALA A 151 -4.78 5.18 21.94
N ALA A 152 -5.59 5.42 20.90
CA ALA A 152 -6.06 6.76 20.54
C ALA A 152 -6.90 7.50 21.62
N PRO A 153 -7.80 6.84 22.39
CA PRO A 153 -8.62 7.52 23.41
C PRO A 153 -7.83 8.18 24.52
N ASP A 154 -6.62 7.71 24.81
CA ASP A 154 -5.75 8.23 25.88
C ASP A 154 -4.93 9.45 25.43
N MET A 155 -5.11 9.94 24.20
CA MET A 155 -4.25 10.93 23.57
C MET A 155 -4.96 12.26 23.28
N THR A 156 -4.27 13.36 23.60
CA THR A 156 -4.57 14.73 23.14
C THR A 156 -4.34 14.91 21.62
N THR A 157 -4.83 16.00 21.03
CA THR A 157 -4.66 16.31 19.59
C THR A 157 -3.19 16.37 19.14
N THR A 158 -2.30 16.93 19.96
CA THR A 158 -0.85 16.96 19.65
C THR A 158 -0.25 15.56 19.70
N SER A 159 -0.77 14.68 20.55
CA SER A 159 -0.35 13.28 20.60
C SER A 159 -0.98 12.40 19.51
N LEU A 160 -2.10 12.79 18.88
CA LEU A 160 -2.62 12.10 17.69
C LEU A 160 -1.64 12.24 16.50
N LYS A 161 -1.04 13.41 16.35
CA LYS A 161 0.06 13.63 15.39
C LYS A 161 1.24 12.70 15.66
N ALA A 162 1.63 12.57 16.93
CA ALA A 162 2.66 11.64 17.34
C ALA A 162 2.23 10.17 17.10
N LEU A 163 0.94 9.85 17.22
CA LEU A 163 0.43 8.51 17.00
C LEU A 163 0.55 8.05 15.53
N ASP A 164 0.35 8.96 14.57
CA ASP A 164 0.61 8.68 13.16
C ASP A 164 2.11 8.44 12.89
N GLU A 165 2.99 9.27 13.45
CA GLU A 165 4.45 9.05 13.36
C GLU A 165 4.86 7.73 14.01
N ILE A 166 4.26 7.40 15.16
CA ILE A 166 4.47 6.13 15.86
C ILE A 166 4.02 4.97 14.97
N ARG A 167 2.82 5.02 14.38
CA ARG A 167 2.28 4.01 13.47
C ARG A 167 3.27 3.69 12.35
N TYR A 168 3.71 4.70 11.61
CA TYR A 168 4.64 4.49 10.49
C TYR A 168 6.04 4.08 10.94
N THR A 169 6.47 4.51 12.12
CA THR A 169 7.73 4.02 12.72
C THR A 169 7.62 2.55 13.13
N ILE A 170 6.47 2.08 13.60
CA ILE A 170 6.24 0.66 13.92
C ILE A 170 6.22 -0.15 12.62
N ALA A 171 5.43 0.28 11.62
CA ALA A 171 5.38 -0.35 10.30
C ALA A 171 6.79 -0.52 9.72
N ASN A 172 7.60 0.55 9.72
CA ASN A 172 8.99 0.48 9.25
C ASN A 172 9.83 -0.56 10.01
N ARG A 173 9.73 -0.64 11.35
CA ARG A 173 10.52 -1.62 12.14
C ARG A 173 10.08 -3.05 11.90
N ILE A 174 8.79 -3.29 11.70
CA ILE A 174 8.27 -4.62 11.37
C ILE A 174 8.72 -5.02 9.97
N THR A 175 8.60 -4.12 8.98
CA THR A 175 9.12 -4.35 7.63
C THR A 175 10.62 -4.64 7.65
N GLU A 176 11.43 -3.86 8.38
CA GLU A 176 12.87 -4.13 8.56
C GLU A 176 13.15 -5.53 9.16
N ALA A 177 12.35 -5.97 10.14
CA ALA A 177 12.49 -7.29 10.73
C ALA A 177 12.12 -8.40 9.74
N ALA A 178 11.03 -8.22 8.98
CA ALA A 178 10.64 -9.15 7.93
C ALA A 178 11.73 -9.27 6.84
N ASN A 179 12.38 -8.16 6.49
CA ASN A 179 13.48 -8.15 5.51
C ASN A 179 14.70 -8.93 5.98
N ARG A 180 15.01 -8.84 7.29
CA ARG A 180 16.05 -9.68 7.87
C ARG A 180 15.69 -11.15 7.79
N GLY A 181 14.40 -11.47 7.97
CA GLY A 181 13.88 -12.83 7.82
C GLY A 181 14.06 -13.34 6.38
N GLU A 182 13.73 -12.51 5.39
CA GLU A 182 13.96 -12.82 3.97
C GLU A 182 15.46 -13.06 3.67
N ALA A 183 16.33 -12.17 4.13
CA ALA A 183 17.77 -12.32 3.95
C ALA A 183 18.31 -13.60 4.63
N GLU A 184 17.77 -13.96 5.79
CA GLU A 184 18.11 -15.19 6.50
C GLU A 184 17.62 -16.44 5.76
N ALA A 185 16.40 -16.43 5.23
CA ALA A 185 15.87 -17.51 4.39
C ALA A 185 16.77 -17.76 3.17
N PHE A 186 17.13 -16.71 2.43
CA PHE A 186 18.05 -16.82 1.30
C PHE A 186 19.45 -17.29 1.71
N ALA A 187 19.94 -16.91 2.90
CA ALA A 187 21.21 -17.40 3.42
C ALA A 187 21.16 -18.90 3.76
N ARG A 188 20.03 -19.40 4.28
CA ARG A 188 19.83 -20.83 4.56
C ARG A 188 19.75 -21.65 3.29
N ILE A 189 18.92 -21.25 2.33
CA ILE A 189 18.78 -21.92 1.02
C ILE A 189 20.12 -21.99 0.29
N ARG A 190 20.88 -20.88 0.24
CA ARG A 190 22.21 -20.86 -0.39
C ARG A 190 23.19 -21.89 0.19
N ARG A 191 23.12 -22.13 1.51
CA ARG A 191 23.99 -23.13 2.16
C ARG A 191 23.60 -24.56 1.79
N VAL A 192 22.33 -24.81 1.48
CA VAL A 192 21.80 -26.15 1.22
C VAL A 192 21.86 -26.50 -0.27
N GLU A 193 21.48 -25.57 -1.15
CA GLU A 193 21.30 -25.86 -2.58
C GLU A 193 22.36 -25.23 -3.49
N GLY A 194 23.22 -24.33 -2.97
CA GLY A 194 24.22 -23.62 -3.77
C GLY A 194 23.63 -22.67 -4.83
N ALA A 195 22.31 -22.46 -4.83
CA ALA A 195 21.62 -21.64 -5.81
C ALA A 195 21.78 -20.14 -5.52
N GLU A 196 22.26 -19.36 -6.50
CA GLU A 196 22.21 -17.90 -6.44
C GLU A 196 20.84 -17.39 -6.88
N PRO A 197 20.13 -16.59 -6.07
CA PRO A 197 18.91 -15.94 -6.52
C PRO A 197 19.24 -14.98 -7.67
N SER A 198 18.42 -15.02 -8.73
CA SER A 198 18.60 -14.15 -9.90
C SER A 198 18.66 -12.67 -9.50
N PRO A 199 19.77 -11.94 -9.80
CA PRO A 199 19.94 -10.53 -9.43
C PRO A 199 19.00 -9.56 -10.16
N ALA A 200 18.35 -10.01 -11.23
CA ALA A 200 17.77 -9.12 -12.25
C ALA A 200 16.35 -8.61 -11.94
N ALA A 201 15.67 -9.15 -10.94
CA ALA A 201 14.37 -8.65 -10.53
C ALA A 201 14.52 -7.94 -9.18
N GLN A 202 14.20 -6.64 -9.12
CA GLN A 202 13.75 -6.09 -7.84
C GLN A 202 12.74 -7.07 -7.27
N SER A 203 13.02 -7.64 -6.10
CA SER A 203 12.07 -8.59 -5.52
C SER A 203 10.76 -7.86 -5.30
N PHE A 204 9.63 -8.52 -5.54
CA PHE A 204 8.32 -7.96 -5.21
C PHE A 204 8.29 -7.43 -3.75
N ALA A 205 9.01 -8.11 -2.85
CA ALA A 205 9.31 -7.64 -1.50
C ALA A 205 9.97 -6.24 -1.50
N GLN A 206 10.99 -5.99 -2.32
CA GLN A 206 11.58 -4.66 -2.48
C GLN A 206 10.57 -3.57 -2.84
N SER A 207 9.70 -3.83 -3.82
CA SER A 207 8.69 -2.86 -4.20
C SER A 207 7.69 -2.57 -3.07
N LEU A 208 7.33 -3.58 -2.28
CA LEU A 208 6.52 -3.39 -1.07
C LEU A 208 7.29 -2.69 0.05
N ARG A 209 8.60 -2.89 0.18
CA ARG A 209 9.43 -2.25 1.22
C ARG A 209 9.61 -0.75 1.02
N GLU A 210 9.70 -0.32 -0.24
CA GLU A 210 9.82 1.10 -0.60
C GLU A 210 8.54 1.90 -0.31
N ASP A 211 7.44 1.20 0.03
CA ASP A 211 6.15 1.78 0.36
C ASP A 211 5.60 1.22 1.67
N LEU A 212 5.62 1.99 2.75
CA LEU A 212 5.08 1.54 4.04
C LEU A 212 3.55 1.53 4.07
N LEU A 213 2.88 2.11 3.07
CA LEU A 213 1.43 2.27 3.06
C LEU A 213 0.69 0.91 3.20
N PRO A 214 1.04 -0.17 2.48
CA PRO A 214 0.39 -1.48 2.61
C PRO A 214 0.62 -2.15 3.97
N PHE A 215 1.67 -1.76 4.71
CA PHE A 215 1.96 -2.27 6.06
C PHE A 215 1.30 -1.43 7.15
N ALA A 216 0.95 -0.18 6.84
CA ALA A 216 0.40 0.74 7.82
C ALA A 216 -1.12 0.80 7.75
N ALA A 217 -1.73 0.69 6.56
CA ALA A 217 -3.16 0.89 6.33
C ALA A 217 -3.82 -0.33 5.67
N GLU A 218 -4.89 -0.85 6.28
CA GLU A 218 -5.61 -2.05 5.82
C GLU A 218 -6.43 -1.77 4.56
N SER A 219 -6.97 -0.56 4.42
CA SER A 219 -7.60 -0.08 3.20
C SER A 219 -7.47 1.44 3.12
N ILE A 220 -7.51 1.97 1.91
CA ILE A 220 -7.63 3.41 1.67
C ILE A 220 -9.03 3.67 1.15
N GLY A 221 -9.83 4.33 1.96
CA GLY A 221 -11.22 4.60 1.64
C GLY A 221 -11.38 5.64 0.54
N ARG A 222 -12.61 5.75 0.02
CA ARG A 222 -13.01 6.73 -1.01
C ARG A 222 -12.61 8.18 -0.68
N GLU A 223 -12.64 8.51 0.60
CA GLU A 223 -12.39 9.84 1.13
C GLU A 223 -10.90 10.08 1.43
N GLY A 224 -10.04 9.07 1.23
CA GLY A 224 -8.61 9.17 1.53
C GLY A 224 -8.33 9.56 2.98
N LYS A 225 -9.18 9.13 3.92
CA LYS A 225 -9.07 9.45 5.35
C LYS A 225 -7.74 8.99 5.96
N GLU A 226 -7.10 8.01 5.32
CA GLU A 226 -5.84 7.41 5.72
C GLU A 226 -4.62 8.17 5.16
N LEU A 227 -4.83 9.02 4.13
CA LEU A 227 -3.76 9.81 3.51
C LEU A 227 -3.12 10.83 4.46
N PRO A 228 -3.86 11.56 5.33
CA PRO A 228 -3.25 12.47 6.29
C PRO A 228 -2.23 11.78 7.20
N ALA A 229 -2.60 10.62 7.75
CA ALA A 229 -1.73 9.81 8.57
C ALA A 229 -0.48 9.38 7.79
N TYR A 230 -0.66 8.98 6.53
CA TYR A 230 0.45 8.61 5.65
C TYR A 230 1.39 9.77 5.33
N LEU A 231 0.85 10.92 4.92
CA LEU A 231 1.61 12.12 4.62
C LEU A 231 2.42 12.57 5.83
N GLN A 232 1.80 12.54 7.01
CA GLN A 232 2.43 13.00 8.22
C GLN A 232 3.41 11.98 8.80
N GLY A 233 3.00 10.74 9.00
CA GLY A 233 3.84 9.72 9.64
C GLY A 233 4.83 9.06 8.69
N GLY A 234 4.42 8.80 7.45
CA GLY A 234 5.23 8.13 6.43
C GLY A 234 6.15 9.08 5.67
N LEU A 235 5.60 10.20 5.17
CA LEU A 235 6.37 11.17 4.38
C LEU A 235 6.88 12.39 5.16
N ARG A 236 6.47 12.56 6.43
CA ARG A 236 6.83 13.72 7.28
C ARG A 236 6.46 15.07 6.68
N LEU A 237 5.33 15.10 5.97
CA LEU A 237 4.74 16.28 5.36
C LEU A 237 3.62 16.84 6.24
N ASP A 238 3.38 18.14 6.14
CA ASP A 238 2.21 18.77 6.76
C ASP A 238 0.94 18.37 5.99
N ALA A 239 0.21 17.40 6.55
CA ALA A 239 -1.02 16.88 5.96
C ALA A 239 -2.11 17.97 5.78
N ALA A 240 -2.22 18.92 6.71
CA ALA A 240 -3.23 19.97 6.63
C ALA A 240 -2.92 20.94 5.48
N ARG A 241 -1.65 21.34 5.36
CA ARG A 241 -1.18 22.14 4.24
C ARG A 241 -1.37 21.41 2.91
N PHE A 242 -1.02 20.13 2.86
CA PHE A 242 -1.19 19.31 1.66
C PHE A 242 -2.66 19.20 1.24
N GLN A 243 -3.56 18.89 2.17
CA GLN A 243 -5.00 18.83 1.91
C GLN A 243 -5.55 20.16 1.40
N GLN A 244 -5.09 21.29 1.97
CA GLN A 244 -5.51 22.61 1.50
C GLN A 244 -5.05 22.86 0.06
N VAL A 245 -3.81 22.49 -0.28
CA VAL A 245 -3.28 22.61 -1.66
C VAL A 245 -4.08 21.73 -2.62
N VAL A 246 -4.34 20.48 -2.25
CA VAL A 246 -5.17 19.54 -3.04
C VAL A 246 -6.57 20.08 -3.26
N LYS A 247 -7.21 20.61 -2.22
CA LYS A 247 -8.55 21.19 -2.30
C LYS A 247 -8.57 22.38 -3.27
N THR A 248 -7.68 23.35 -3.07
CA THR A 248 -7.59 24.54 -3.93
C THR A 248 -7.27 24.17 -5.38
N THR A 249 -6.38 23.21 -5.61
CA THR A 249 -6.05 22.72 -6.96
C THR A 249 -7.26 22.06 -7.62
N THR A 250 -8.02 21.27 -6.86
CA THR A 250 -9.24 20.62 -7.37
C THR A 250 -10.31 21.64 -7.74
N GLU A 251 -10.51 22.68 -6.92
CA GLU A 251 -11.45 23.78 -7.21
C GLU A 251 -11.03 24.56 -8.48
N GLN A 252 -9.72 24.79 -8.67
CA GLN A 252 -9.19 25.40 -9.89
C GLN A 252 -9.40 24.52 -11.12
N LEU A 253 -9.21 23.20 -11.01
CA LEU A 253 -9.48 22.26 -12.10
C LEU A 253 -10.96 22.21 -12.47
N GLN A 254 -11.84 22.23 -11.48
CA GLN A 254 -13.27 22.29 -11.72
C GLN A 254 -13.64 23.58 -12.48
N THR A 255 -13.07 24.71 -12.06
CA THR A 255 -13.25 25.99 -12.75
C THR A 255 -12.70 25.95 -14.19
N LEU A 256 -11.54 25.33 -14.41
CA LEU A 256 -10.94 25.18 -15.74
C LEU A 256 -11.83 24.33 -16.66
N ARG A 257 -12.32 23.19 -16.15
CA ARG A 257 -13.25 22.30 -16.86
C ARG A 257 -14.52 23.01 -17.30
N GLU A 258 -15.08 23.89 -16.46
CA GLU A 258 -16.30 24.65 -16.78
C GLU A 258 -16.06 25.80 -17.75
N ARG A 259 -14.88 26.42 -17.71
CA ARG A 259 -14.57 27.64 -18.49
C ARG A 259 -13.89 27.37 -19.83
N ASP A 260 -13.22 26.23 -19.98
CA ASP A 260 -12.46 25.89 -21.18
C ASP A 260 -12.90 24.53 -21.75
N PRO A 261 -13.85 24.51 -22.70
CA PRO A 261 -14.25 23.29 -23.40
C PRO A 261 -13.08 22.62 -24.15
N GLY A 262 -12.09 23.40 -24.60
CA GLY A 262 -10.90 22.89 -25.26
C GLY A 262 -10.04 22.03 -24.33
N PHE A 263 -9.98 22.38 -23.05
CA PHE A 263 -9.32 21.56 -22.03
C PHE A 263 -9.99 20.19 -21.88
N THR A 264 -11.32 20.15 -21.88
CA THR A 264 -12.07 18.89 -21.79
C THR A 264 -11.85 18.01 -23.02
N GLN A 265 -11.78 18.61 -24.21
CA GLN A 265 -11.46 17.88 -25.45
C GLN A 265 -10.03 17.32 -25.42
N ALA A 266 -9.04 18.12 -24.99
CA ALA A 266 -7.67 17.65 -24.85
C ALA A 266 -7.52 16.56 -23.79
N LEU A 267 -8.23 16.69 -22.66
CA LEU A 267 -8.31 15.65 -21.64
C LEU A 267 -8.85 14.34 -22.22
N ALA A 268 -9.92 14.40 -23.02
CA ALA A 268 -10.48 13.21 -23.68
C ALA A 268 -9.49 12.52 -24.64
N LEU A 269 -8.55 13.26 -25.23
CA LEU A 269 -7.51 12.71 -26.10
C LEU A 269 -6.36 12.06 -25.31
N VAL A 270 -6.01 12.60 -24.15
CA VAL A 270 -4.87 12.15 -23.33
C VAL A 270 -5.27 11.03 -22.35
N ASP A 271 -6.46 11.13 -21.79
CA ASP A 271 -7.01 10.23 -20.79
C ASP A 271 -8.56 10.24 -20.84
N PHE A 272 -9.12 9.63 -21.90
CA PHE A 272 -10.57 9.52 -22.14
C PHE A 272 -11.36 9.03 -20.91
N GLU A 273 -10.81 8.09 -20.15
CA GLU A 273 -11.48 7.50 -18.99
C GLU A 273 -11.65 8.50 -17.82
N SER A 274 -10.88 9.59 -17.80
CA SER A 274 -10.96 10.61 -16.75
C SER A 274 -12.13 11.56 -16.90
N VAL A 275 -12.68 11.69 -18.11
CA VAL A 275 -13.65 12.75 -18.44
C VAL A 275 -14.90 12.68 -17.54
N ASP A 276 -15.34 11.46 -17.24
CA ASP A 276 -16.53 11.19 -16.43
C ASP A 276 -16.22 11.05 -14.93
N GLU A 277 -14.95 11.13 -14.54
CA GLU A 277 -14.55 11.00 -13.14
C GLU A 277 -14.57 12.33 -12.38
N PRO A 278 -14.69 12.29 -11.04
CA PRO A 278 -14.51 13.46 -10.19
C PRO A 278 -13.13 14.10 -10.36
N THR A 279 -13.08 15.43 -10.41
CA THR A 279 -11.83 16.23 -10.49
C THR A 279 -10.85 15.95 -9.35
N THR A 280 -11.34 15.42 -8.22
CA THR A 280 -10.51 14.98 -7.08
C THR A 280 -9.58 13.80 -7.42
N THR A 281 -9.91 12.97 -8.41
CA THR A 281 -9.03 11.87 -8.85
C THR A 281 -7.99 12.35 -9.86
N TRP A 282 -8.28 13.43 -10.59
CA TRP A 282 -7.46 13.93 -11.69
C TRP A 282 -6.07 14.39 -11.23
N ILE A 283 -6.01 15.02 -10.06
CA ILE A 283 -4.76 15.53 -9.48
C ILE A 283 -3.75 14.41 -9.18
N TYR A 284 -4.18 13.15 -9.11
CA TYR A 284 -3.30 12.01 -8.88
C TYR A 284 -2.88 11.31 -10.19
N ARG A 285 -3.27 11.85 -11.36
CA ARG A 285 -2.95 11.25 -12.65
C ARG A 285 -1.80 11.97 -13.32
N ARG A 286 -0.68 11.25 -13.50
CA ARG A 286 0.51 11.76 -14.18
C ARG A 286 0.20 12.47 -15.50
N ARG A 287 -0.58 11.84 -16.37
CA ARG A 287 -0.94 12.39 -17.69
C ARG A 287 -1.69 13.71 -17.61
N ILE A 288 -2.57 13.87 -16.63
CA ILE A 288 -3.31 15.12 -16.42
C ILE A 288 -2.37 16.19 -15.86
N LEU A 289 -1.51 15.83 -14.90
CA LEU A 289 -0.50 16.74 -14.37
C LEU A 289 0.47 17.25 -15.44
N ASP A 290 0.83 16.38 -16.40
CA ASP A 290 1.66 16.75 -17.55
C ASP A 290 0.89 17.65 -18.54
N LEU A 291 -0.41 17.40 -18.78
CA LEU A 291 -1.27 18.28 -19.59
C LEU A 291 -1.39 19.68 -18.96
N LEU A 292 -1.64 19.76 -17.65
CA LEU A 292 -1.77 21.02 -16.92
C LEU A 292 -0.50 21.87 -16.96
N ALA A 293 0.67 21.22 -17.04
CA ALA A 293 1.97 21.87 -17.13
C ALA A 293 2.10 22.78 -18.36
N VAL A 294 1.50 22.35 -19.46
CA VAL A 294 1.64 22.97 -20.78
C VAL A 294 0.38 23.71 -21.21
N TRP A 295 -0.70 23.65 -20.42
CA TRP A 295 -1.97 24.24 -20.79
C TRP A 295 -1.92 25.77 -20.69
N PRO A 296 -2.17 26.52 -21.78
CA PRO A 296 -1.93 27.96 -21.83
C PRO A 296 -3.00 28.81 -21.11
N HIS A 297 -3.99 28.19 -20.45
CA HIS A 297 -5.11 28.89 -19.83
C HIS A 297 -4.72 29.53 -18.47
N PRO A 298 -5.09 30.79 -18.18
CA PRO A 298 -4.72 31.47 -16.94
C PRO A 298 -5.32 30.85 -15.68
N ALA A 299 -6.47 30.15 -15.80
CA ALA A 299 -7.08 29.40 -14.70
C ALA A 299 -6.47 28.01 -14.47
N ALA A 300 -5.50 27.58 -15.30
CA ALA A 300 -4.83 26.31 -15.09
C ALA A 300 -3.96 26.36 -13.81
N PRO A 301 -4.08 25.37 -12.90
CA PRO A 301 -3.27 25.32 -11.69
C PRO A 301 -1.78 25.21 -12.03
N ARG A 302 -0.98 26.16 -11.53
CA ARG A 302 0.47 26.13 -11.66
C ARG A 302 1.07 25.40 -10.48
N LEU A 303 1.34 24.12 -10.67
CA LEU A 303 1.94 23.24 -9.68
C LEU A 303 3.46 23.23 -9.84
N SER A 304 4.20 23.24 -8.73
CA SER A 304 5.65 23.03 -8.77
C SER A 304 6.00 21.61 -9.23
N ASP A 305 7.21 21.42 -9.75
CA ASP A 305 7.70 20.11 -10.20
C ASP A 305 7.68 19.08 -9.06
N GLU A 306 8.08 19.50 -7.86
CA GLU A 306 8.05 18.70 -6.64
C GLU A 306 6.64 18.23 -6.30
N LEU A 307 5.65 19.13 -6.31
CA LEU A 307 4.26 18.80 -6.00
C LEU A 307 3.66 17.87 -7.06
N ARG A 308 3.98 18.07 -8.34
CA ARG A 308 3.55 17.18 -9.43
C ARG A 308 4.15 15.78 -9.28
N SER A 309 5.43 15.68 -8.92
CA SER A 309 6.06 14.39 -8.63
C SER A 309 5.36 13.70 -7.46
N LEU A 310 5.19 14.40 -6.34
CA LEU A 310 4.53 13.86 -5.15
C LEU A 310 3.10 13.36 -5.44
N LEU A 311 2.29 14.16 -6.15
CA LEU A 311 0.93 13.79 -6.51
C LEU A 311 0.87 12.59 -7.47
N SER A 312 1.79 12.53 -8.42
CA SER A 312 1.94 11.38 -9.32
C SER A 312 2.34 10.12 -8.56
N ASP A 313 3.30 10.22 -7.63
CA ASP A 313 3.77 9.10 -6.83
C ASP A 313 2.67 8.59 -5.89
N LEU A 314 1.95 9.50 -5.22
CA LEU A 314 0.78 9.15 -4.43
C LEU A 314 -0.30 8.46 -5.28
N GLY A 315 -0.57 8.97 -6.48
CA GLY A 315 -1.52 8.35 -7.41
C GLY A 315 -1.12 6.95 -7.84
N ALA A 316 0.17 6.68 -8.04
CA ALA A 316 0.66 5.34 -8.32
C ALA A 316 0.46 4.41 -7.11
N ARG A 317 0.76 4.88 -5.89
CA ARG A 317 0.58 4.10 -4.65
C ARG A 317 -0.88 3.77 -4.37
N LEU A 318 -1.79 4.70 -4.66
CA LEU A 318 -3.24 4.52 -4.49
C LEU A 318 -3.86 3.52 -5.48
N ARG A 319 -3.13 3.13 -6.53
CA ARG A 319 -3.56 2.11 -7.51
C ARG A 319 -2.98 0.73 -7.22
N ARG A 320 -2.03 0.62 -6.29
CA ARG A 320 -1.43 -0.66 -5.87
C ARG A 320 -2.36 -1.36 -4.88
#